data_AF-A0A091RQI4-F1
#
_entry.id   AF-A0A091RQI4-F1
#
_cell.length_a   1.000
_cell.length_b   1.000
_cell.length_c   1.000
_cell.angle_alpha   90.00
_cell.angle_beta   90.00
_cell.angle_gamma   90.00
#
_symmetry.space_group_name_H-M   'P 1'
#
loop_
_entity.id
_entity.type
_entity.pdbx_description
1 polymer ?
#
loop_
_entity_poly.entity_id
_entity_poly.type
_entity_poly.pdbx_seq_one_letter_code
_entity_poly.pdbx_strand_id
1 'polypeptide(L)' 'MFAAATKNFVKQVGDGGRLVPVPSLSEADRYQPLSLVIKKRTCLLSKKSKFASTPFTLKDILQGEKEISAGK' A
#
# COMPACT_ATOMS: atom_id res chain seq x y z
N MET A 1 -10.41 -13.05 -8.15
CA MET A 1 -10.99 -12.02 -9.05
C MET A 1 -10.51 -10.62 -8.72
N PHE A 2 -10.69 -10.12 -7.49
CA PHE A 2 -10.26 -8.76 -7.07
C PHE A 2 -8.82 -8.37 -7.45
N ALA A 3 -7.83 -9.22 -7.12
CA ALA A 3 -6.42 -8.97 -7.43
C ALA A 3 -6.13 -8.74 -8.92
N ALA A 4 -6.87 -9.42 -9.80
CA ALA A 4 -6.73 -9.26 -11.25
C ALA A 4 -7.37 -7.94 -11.70
N ALA A 5 -8.52 -7.57 -11.12
CA ALA A 5 -9.20 -6.30 -11.40
C ALA A 5 -8.34 -5.10 -11.00
N THR A 6 -7.79 -5.08 -9.78
CA THR A 6 -6.92 -3.98 -9.31
C THR A 6 -5.64 -3.88 -10.14
N LYS A 7 -5.06 -5.02 -10.54
CA LYS A 7 -3.90 -5.05 -11.43
C LYS A 7 -4.21 -4.48 -12.82
N ASN A 8 -5.35 -4.84 -13.39
CA ASN A 8 -5.77 -4.32 -14.70
C ASN A 8 -6.10 -2.83 -14.62
N PHE A 9 -6.77 -2.38 -13.56
CA PHE A 9 -7.05 -0.98 -13.32
C PHE A 9 -5.76 -0.15 -13.27
N VAL A 10 -4.80 -0.54 -12.42
CA VAL A 10 -3.49 0.13 -12.32
C VAL A 10 -2.78 0.18 -13.67
N LYS A 11 -2.82 -0.92 -14.44
CA LYS A 11 -2.25 -0.95 -15.80
C LYS A 11 -2.88 0.07 -16.75
N GLN A 12 -4.18 0.35 -16.61
CA GLN A 12 -4.90 1.29 -17.48
C GLN A 12 -4.70 2.75 -17.06
N VAL A 13 -4.64 3.03 -15.75
CA VAL A 13 -4.62 4.41 -15.22
C VAL A 13 -3.22 4.95 -14.90
N GLY A 14 -2.19 4.09 -14.83
CA GLY A 14 -0.82 4.53 -14.60
C GLY A 14 0.18 3.38 -14.43
N ASP A 15 0.96 3.12 -15.47
CA ASP A 15 1.98 2.06 -15.50
C ASP A 15 3.39 2.53 -15.06
N GLY A 16 3.56 3.80 -14.72
CA GLY A 16 4.84 4.42 -14.29
C GLY A 16 5.39 3.94 -12.94
N GLY A 17 4.94 2.80 -12.43
CA GLY A 17 5.47 2.14 -11.23
C GLY A 17 5.14 2.80 -9.89
N ARG A 18 4.41 3.92 -9.90
CA ARG A 18 3.97 4.64 -8.68
C ARG A 18 2.74 4.02 -8.03
N LEU A 19 1.88 3.40 -8.83
CA LEU A 19 0.68 2.72 -8.34
C LEU A 19 0.97 1.25 -8.08
N VAL A 20 0.52 0.74 -6.93
CA VAL A 20 0.66 -0.67 -6.54
C VAL A 20 -0.74 -1.27 -6.39
N PRO A 21 -1.06 -2.36 -7.11
CA PRO A 21 -2.37 -2.97 -7.01
C PRO A 21 -2.54 -3.67 -5.66
N VAL A 22 -3.70 -3.47 -5.04
CA VAL A 22 -4.07 -4.13 -3.78
C VAL A 22 -4.29 -5.63 -4.03
N PRO A 23 -3.70 -6.52 -3.20
CA PRO A 23 -3.71 -7.97 -3.45
C PRO A 23 -5.05 -8.64 -3.14
N SER A 24 -5.84 -8.14 -2.20
CA SER A 24 -7.15 -8.70 -1.82
C SER A 24 -8.05 -7.64 -1.23
N LEU A 25 -9.36 -7.90 -1.25
CA LEU A 25 -10.36 -7.02 -0.65
C LEU A 25 -10.15 -6.89 0.87
N SER A 26 -9.86 -8.00 1.55
CA SER A 26 -9.63 -8.03 3.01
C SER A 26 -8.44 -7.18 3.48
N GLU A 27 -7.47 -6.94 2.60
CA GLU A 27 -6.29 -6.13 2.90
C GLU A 27 -6.46 -4.67 2.49
N ALA A 28 -7.50 -4.34 1.71
CA ALA A 28 -7.70 -2.99 1.17
C ALA A 28 -7.85 -1.96 2.30
N ASP A 29 -8.57 -2.32 3.36
CA ASP A 29 -8.81 -1.44 4.51
C ASP A 29 -7.54 -1.09 5.29
N ARG A 30 -6.44 -1.83 5.07
CA ARG A 30 -5.15 -1.60 5.73
C ARG A 30 -4.22 -0.65 4.96
N TYR A 31 -4.58 -0.28 3.72
CA TYR A 31 -3.81 0.63 2.88
C TYR A 31 -4.47 2.01 2.81
N GLN A 32 -4.74 2.60 3.97
CA GLN A 32 -5.27 3.95 4.05
C GLN A 32 -4.13 4.98 3.98
N PRO A 33 -4.44 6.25 3.67
CA PRO A 33 -3.48 7.32 3.83
C PRO A 33 -2.87 7.31 5.24
N LEU A 34 -1.55 7.54 5.31
CA LEU A 34 -0.75 7.49 6.54
C LEU A 34 -0.56 6.10 7.16
N SER A 35 -1.13 5.02 6.61
CA SER A 35 -0.82 3.65 7.02
C SER A 35 0.62 3.28 6.65
N LEU A 36 1.28 2.54 7.53
CA LEU A 36 2.65 2.10 7.31
C LEU A 36 2.69 0.72 6.66
N VAL A 37 3.66 0.54 5.77
CA VAL A 37 3.89 -0.72 5.05
C VAL A 37 5.35 -1.14 5.16
N ILE A 38 5.58 -2.45 5.18
CA ILE A 38 6.93 -3.01 5.13
C ILE A 38 7.26 -3.34 3.68
N LYS A 39 8.35 -2.78 3.16
CA LYS A 39 8.91 -3.16 1.86
C LYS A 39 9.70 -4.46 2.00
N LYS A 40 9.24 -5.52 1.33
CA LYS A 40 9.96 -6.79 1.30
C LYS A 40 11.15 -6.67 0.34
N ARG A 41 12.32 -7.19 0.71
CA ARG A 41 13.43 -7.35 -0.22
C ARG A 41 13.01 -8.34 -1.30
N THR A 42 12.87 -7.86 -2.53
CA THR A 42 12.62 -8.71 -3.69
C THR A 42 13.91 -9.41 -4.06
N CYS A 43 14.09 -10.67 -3.68
CA CYS A 43 15.03 -11.53 -4.40
C CYS A 43 14.60 -11.58 -5.86
N LEU A 44 15.57 -11.58 -6.79
CA LEU A 44 15.40 -11.49 -8.25
C LEU A 44 14.39 -12.50 -8.84
N LEU A 45 14.01 -13.54 -8.07
CA LEU A 45 13.09 -14.61 -8.46
C LEU A 45 11.63 -14.41 -7.98
N SER A 46 11.32 -13.38 -7.19
CA SER A 46 9.97 -13.23 -6.60
C SER A 46 9.16 -12.09 -7.21
N LYS A 47 8.10 -12.45 -7.96
CA LYS A 47 7.02 -11.54 -8.37
C LYS A 47 6.02 -11.21 -7.24
N LYS A 48 6.27 -11.64 -6.00
CA LYS A 48 5.35 -11.41 -4.87
C LYS A 48 5.26 -9.92 -4.51
N SER A 49 4.13 -9.53 -3.90
CA SER A 49 3.86 -8.16 -3.47
C SER A 49 5.07 -7.52 -2.80
N LYS A 50 5.47 -6.36 -3.33
CA LYS A 50 6.63 -5.58 -2.84
C LYS A 50 6.40 -5.03 -1.42
N PHE A 51 5.14 -4.96 -0.99
CA PHE A 51 4.73 -4.37 0.28
C PHE A 51 3.80 -5.31 1.06
N ALA A 52 3.92 -5.27 2.39
CA ALA A 52 2.98 -5.89 3.31
C ALA A 52 2.40 -4.82 4.24
N SER A 53 1.10 -4.93 4.52
CA SER A 53 0.40 -4.08 5.48
C SER A 53 0.97 -4.26 6.88
N THR A 54 0.85 -3.22 7.70
CA THR A 54 1.10 -3.26 9.14
C THR A 54 -0.11 -2.69 9.86
N PRO A 55 -0.30 -2.99 11.15
CA PRO A 55 -1.39 -2.39 11.93
C PRO A 55 -1.10 -0.94 12.36
N PHE A 56 0.06 -0.38 11.99
CA PHE A 56 0.49 0.94 12.44
C PHE A 56 0.22 2.02 11.39
N THR A 57 -0.08 3.20 11.88
CA THR A 57 -0.16 4.45 11.13
C THR A 57 1.00 5.36 11.53
N LEU A 58 1.25 6.39 10.73
CA LEU A 58 2.27 7.38 11.04
C LEU A 58 2.01 8.08 12.40
N LYS A 59 0.74 8.21 12.80
CA LYS A 59 0.33 8.80 14.10
C LYS A 59 0.88 8.03 15.28
N ASP A 60 1.00 6.71 15.16
CA ASP A 60 1.43 5.83 16.24
C ASP A 60 2.94 5.94 16.52
N ILE A 61 3.71 6.51 15.58
CA ILE A 61 5.18 6.61 15.67
C ILE A 61 5.64 8.04 16.00
N LEU A 62 4.92 9.05 15.54
CA LEU A 62 5.32 10.44 15.78
C LEU A 62 5.15 10.79 17.26
N GLN A 63 6.22 11.31 17.87
CA GLN A 63 6.18 11.83 19.24
C GLN A 63 5.75 13.31 19.22
N GLY A 64 4.73 13.65 20.01
CA GLY A 64 4.18 15.00 20.16
C GLY A 64 2.82 15.21 19.48
N GLU A 65 2.16 16.33 19.80
CA GLU A 65 0.86 16.70 19.24
C GLU A 65 1.02 17.43 17.91
N LYS A 66 0.91 16.70 16.80
CA LYS A 66 0.57 17.27 15.51
C LYS A 66 -0.56 16.45 14.92
N GLU A 67 -1.75 17.04 14.83
CA GLU A 67 -2.82 16.49 14.01
C GLU A 67 -2.31 16.38 12.57
N ILE A 68 -1.98 15.16 12.16
CA ILE A 68 -1.63 14.86 10.77
C ILE A 68 -2.89 14.43 10.04
N SER A 69 -3.18 15.10 8.94
CA SER A 69 -4.24 14.77 7.99
C SER A 69 -3.62 14.39 6.65
N ALA A 70 -4.26 13.45 5.95
CA ALA A 70 -3.96 13.25 4.54
C ALA A 70 -4.47 14.46 3.76
N GLY A 71 -3.69 14.97 2.80
CA GLY A 71 -4.04 16.14 2.00
C GLY A 71 -5.44 16.02 1.36
N LYS A 72 -6.12 17.16 1.21
CA LYS A 72 -7.42 17.27 0.52
C LYS A 72 -7.25 17.15 -1.00
#